data_AF-A0A844U8T1-F1
#
_entry.id   AF-A0A844U8T1-F1
#
_cell.length_a   1.000
_cell.length_b   1.000
_cell.length_c   1.000
_cell.angle_alpha   90.00
_cell.angle_beta   90.00
_cell.angle_gamma   90.00
#
_symmetry.space_group_name_H-M   'P 1'
#
loop_
_entity.id
_entity.type
_entity.pdbx_description
1 polymer ?
#
loop_
_entity_poly.entity_id
_entity_poly.type
_entity_poly.pdbx_seq_one_letter_code
_entity_poly.pdbx_strand_id
1 'polypeptide(L)'
;MKKVCFLFAFLLVLSSCSSDDNTTTPVEGEDVQVKSRLVISATATDVTVGEVVEFTAKDKSGAVVEDAKFVVNSSSISAKHAFDKAGQYAVSAIHKDFAGSNEVVINVGKATLELRLSHKEVTEGETVTFQVFKGEEELSSGVKIYEVGSEKALEQMTYVARTPGQVSFVAKGEGFTDSNQVSLIVLEDKTPYQDTLVLSGDAFEIDAVSFDFDVKEVNGKNVGTVKKTTDGAYANQYTLIIRNKANDKAGRSFIFVDIWVINPTIKVNSDGEVTDYGKRVLPTNDNTIVRSVYSSIKGYEVSDTFNKLHESELKIRKFEVKELDAKARADGETELMFNYESLDGAFKLEFKYNGEMYVKDYKN
;
A
#
# COMPACT_ATOMS: atom_id res chain seq x y z
N MET A 1 29.25 -14.75 26.79
CA MET A 1 29.02 -15.51 28.05
C MET A 1 27.54 -15.88 28.09
N LYS A 2 27.03 -17.09 28.27
CA LYS A 2 27.52 -18.44 28.57
C LYS A 2 26.58 -19.41 27.83
N LYS A 3 27.13 -20.50 27.32
CA LYS A 3 26.40 -21.65 26.75
C LYS A 3 25.76 -22.45 27.88
N VAL A 4 24.57 -23.00 27.69
CA VAL A 4 24.05 -24.08 28.52
C VAL A 4 23.54 -25.19 27.60
N CYS A 5 24.34 -26.26 27.54
CA CYS A 5 23.97 -27.55 26.99
C CYS A 5 23.12 -28.30 28.01
N PHE A 6 22.07 -29.01 27.58
CA PHE A 6 21.42 -30.01 28.40
C PHE A 6 21.72 -31.40 27.85
N LEU A 7 22.49 -32.14 28.64
CA LEU A 7 22.82 -33.56 28.55
C LEU A 7 21.74 -34.30 29.37
N PHE A 8 21.11 -35.33 28.82
CA PHE A 8 20.27 -36.23 29.63
C PHE A 8 20.80 -37.66 29.53
N ALA A 9 21.12 -38.19 30.72
CA ALA A 9 21.85 -39.42 30.95
C ALA A 9 20.93 -40.63 31.04
N PHE A 10 21.47 -41.74 30.56
CA PHE A 10 20.99 -43.11 30.65
C PHE A 10 21.18 -43.63 32.08
N LEU A 11 20.15 -44.27 32.67
CA LEU A 11 20.32 -45.10 33.87
C LEU A 11 19.35 -46.31 33.83
N LEU A 12 19.92 -47.49 33.54
CA LEU A 12 19.45 -48.79 34.04
C LEU A 12 19.92 -48.89 35.51
N VAL A 13 19.37 -49.70 36.44
CA VAL A 13 19.27 -51.17 36.40
C VAL A 13 18.47 -51.71 37.63
N LEU A 14 17.91 -52.95 37.50
CA LEU A 14 17.60 -54.01 38.51
C LEU A 14 16.49 -53.76 39.56
N SER A 15 15.79 -54.75 40.14
CA SER A 15 15.44 -56.15 39.90
C SER A 15 14.54 -56.54 41.09
N SER A 16 13.42 -57.24 40.90
CA SER A 16 12.93 -58.16 41.94
C SER A 16 12.00 -59.21 41.33
N CYS A 17 12.56 -60.41 41.18
CA CYS A 17 11.81 -61.65 41.14
C CYS A 17 11.37 -62.00 42.57
N SER A 18 10.07 -62.22 42.77
CA SER A 18 9.59 -63.08 43.84
C SER A 18 8.82 -64.22 43.17
N SER A 19 9.30 -65.44 43.37
CA SER A 19 8.62 -66.68 42.98
C SER A 19 7.43 -66.91 43.91
N ASP A 20 6.34 -67.44 43.36
CA ASP A 20 5.56 -68.45 44.08
C ASP A 20 4.97 -69.43 43.06
N ASP A 21 5.36 -70.70 43.22
CA ASP A 21 4.79 -71.85 42.53
C ASP A 21 3.43 -72.15 43.13
N ASN A 22 2.37 -72.14 42.31
CA ASN A 22 1.25 -73.03 42.54
C ASN A 22 0.64 -73.49 41.22
N THR A 23 0.74 -74.79 41.01
CA THR A 23 0.11 -75.51 39.92
C THR A 23 -1.41 -75.42 40.05
N THR A 24 -2.06 -74.80 39.07
CA THR A 24 -3.48 -75.05 38.77
C THR A 24 -3.64 -75.23 37.26
N THR A 25 -4.39 -76.26 36.93
CA THR A 25 -4.79 -76.78 35.62
C THR A 25 -5.16 -75.72 34.59
N PRO A 26 -5.00 -76.00 33.28
CA PRO A 26 -5.39 -75.07 32.22
C PRO A 26 -6.91 -74.90 32.23
N VAL A 27 -7.36 -73.67 32.42
CA VAL A 27 -8.74 -73.29 32.10
C VAL A 27 -8.79 -73.05 30.60
N GLU A 28 -9.36 -74.00 29.87
CA GLU A 28 -9.94 -73.73 28.56
C GLU A 28 -11.04 -72.68 28.72
N GLY A 29 -10.98 -71.62 27.90
CA GLY A 29 -12.11 -70.73 27.68
C GLY A 29 -11.91 -69.29 28.11
N GLU A 30 -11.25 -68.51 27.25
CA GLU A 30 -11.72 -67.19 26.85
C GLU A 30 -11.29 -66.98 25.39
N ASP A 31 -12.27 -66.94 24.48
CA ASP A 31 -12.06 -66.53 23.09
C ASP A 31 -11.54 -65.09 23.08
N VAL A 32 -10.22 -64.91 22.94
CA VAL A 32 -9.66 -63.62 22.55
C VAL A 32 -10.08 -63.39 21.11
N GLN A 33 -11.25 -62.78 20.90
CA GLN A 33 -11.64 -62.32 19.57
C GLN A 33 -10.60 -61.31 19.07
N VAL A 34 -9.70 -61.78 18.21
CA VAL A 34 -8.80 -60.90 17.46
C VAL A 34 -9.66 -60.08 16.52
N LYS A 35 -10.02 -58.87 16.94
CA LYS A 35 -10.78 -57.91 16.13
C LYS A 35 -10.07 -57.71 14.80
N SER A 36 -10.77 -57.90 13.68
CA SER A 36 -10.21 -57.60 12.36
C SER A 36 -9.85 -56.12 12.26
N ARG A 37 -8.78 -55.81 11.52
CA ARG A 37 -8.32 -54.43 11.31
C ARG A 37 -9.15 -53.72 10.23
N LEU A 38 -9.47 -52.45 10.45
CA LEU A 38 -10.06 -51.59 9.41
C LEU A 38 -9.03 -51.21 8.34
N VAL A 39 -9.52 -50.94 7.14
CA VAL A 39 -8.77 -50.30 6.05
C VAL A 39 -9.43 -48.98 5.71
N ILE A 40 -8.69 -47.88 5.82
CA ILE A 40 -9.16 -46.55 5.42
C ILE A 40 -8.68 -46.20 4.02
N SER A 41 -9.54 -45.54 3.26
CA SER A 41 -9.25 -44.93 1.97
C SER A 41 -9.77 -43.50 1.95
N ALA A 42 -9.17 -42.65 1.12
CA ALA A 42 -9.58 -41.27 0.90
C ALA A 42 -9.79 -41.03 -0.60
N THR A 43 -10.67 -40.10 -0.96
CA THR A 43 -10.90 -39.71 -2.36
C THR A 43 -9.68 -39.07 -3.02
N ALA A 44 -8.85 -38.39 -2.24
CA ALA A 44 -7.57 -37.79 -2.68
C ALA A 44 -6.59 -37.76 -1.50
N THR A 45 -5.29 -37.79 -1.79
CA THR A 45 -4.21 -37.66 -0.80
C THR A 45 -3.47 -36.33 -0.90
N ASP A 46 -3.63 -35.61 -2.00
CA ASP A 46 -3.01 -34.31 -2.26
C ASP A 46 -4.12 -33.33 -2.61
N VAL A 47 -4.35 -32.35 -1.74
CA VAL A 47 -5.46 -31.39 -1.82
C VAL A 47 -5.00 -29.99 -1.44
N THR A 48 -5.81 -28.98 -1.73
CA THR A 48 -5.58 -27.61 -1.25
C THR A 48 -6.44 -27.28 -0.03
N VAL A 49 -6.03 -26.27 0.75
CA VAL A 49 -6.82 -25.76 1.88
C VAL A 49 -8.27 -25.49 1.44
N GLY A 50 -9.23 -26.02 2.20
CA GLY A 50 -10.66 -25.90 1.93
C GLY A 50 -11.27 -26.96 1.00
N GLU A 51 -10.46 -27.76 0.30
CA GLU A 51 -10.98 -28.89 -0.48
C GLU A 51 -11.49 -30.02 0.43
N VAL A 52 -12.63 -30.61 0.06
CA VAL A 52 -13.27 -31.67 0.83
C VAL A 52 -12.69 -33.03 0.43
N VAL A 53 -12.10 -33.71 1.41
CA VAL A 53 -11.69 -35.11 1.30
C VAL A 53 -12.79 -35.98 1.90
N GLU A 54 -13.18 -37.04 1.17
CA GLU A 54 -14.13 -38.03 1.66
C GLU A 54 -13.38 -39.32 2.04
N PHE A 55 -13.59 -39.77 3.27
CA PHE A 55 -12.96 -40.94 3.86
C PHE A 55 -13.95 -42.10 3.94
N THR A 56 -13.45 -43.31 3.69
CA THR A 56 -14.24 -44.55 3.81
C THR A 56 -13.44 -45.59 4.57
N ALA A 57 -14.06 -46.20 5.59
CA ALA A 57 -13.50 -47.33 6.33
C ALA A 57 -14.16 -48.64 5.87
N LYS A 58 -13.34 -49.65 5.59
CA LYS A 58 -13.77 -50.99 5.16
C LYS A 58 -13.18 -52.07 6.06
N ASP A 59 -13.88 -53.20 6.18
CA ASP A 59 -13.35 -54.38 6.84
C ASP A 59 -12.48 -55.24 5.90
N LYS A 60 -11.99 -56.39 6.39
CA LYS A 60 -11.17 -57.32 5.60
C LYS A 60 -11.91 -57.95 4.40
N SER A 61 -13.24 -57.94 4.40
CA SER A 61 -14.08 -58.43 3.31
C SER A 61 -14.36 -57.36 2.25
N GLY A 62 -13.99 -56.10 2.54
CA GLY A 62 -14.24 -54.95 1.68
C GLY A 62 -15.60 -54.28 1.94
N ALA A 63 -16.36 -54.75 2.93
CA ALA A 63 -17.62 -54.14 3.33
C ALA A 63 -17.36 -52.80 4.04
N VAL A 64 -18.17 -51.78 3.74
CA VAL A 64 -18.10 -50.48 4.43
C VAL A 64 -18.53 -50.67 5.88
N VAL A 65 -17.74 -50.14 6.80
CA VAL A 65 -18.06 -50.13 8.22
C VAL A 65 -18.73 -48.80 8.55
N GLU A 66 -20.06 -48.85 8.64
CA GLU A 66 -20.88 -47.72 9.11
C GLU A 66 -20.48 -47.35 10.55
N ASP A 67 -20.67 -46.07 10.92
CA ASP A 67 -20.32 -45.50 12.24
C ASP A 67 -18.82 -45.52 12.64
N ALA A 68 -17.91 -45.83 11.70
CA ALA A 68 -16.48 -45.63 11.93
C ALA A 68 -16.17 -44.14 12.14
N LYS A 69 -15.38 -43.84 13.19
CA LYS A 69 -14.93 -42.46 13.47
C LYS A 69 -13.56 -42.22 12.87
N PHE A 70 -13.43 -41.17 12.07
CA PHE A 70 -12.16 -40.73 11.53
C PHE A 70 -11.46 -39.82 12.53
N VAL A 71 -10.15 -39.98 12.67
CA VAL A 71 -9.33 -39.29 13.69
C VAL A 71 -8.08 -38.72 13.03
N VAL A 72 -7.80 -37.45 13.33
CA VAL A 72 -6.57 -36.73 12.98
C VAL A 72 -6.07 -35.98 14.22
N ASN A 73 -4.77 -36.06 14.54
CA ASN A 73 -4.18 -35.42 15.73
C ASN A 73 -4.99 -35.67 17.03
N SER A 74 -5.45 -36.91 17.23
CA SER A 74 -6.29 -37.33 18.37
C SER A 74 -7.70 -36.71 18.45
N SER A 75 -8.14 -35.97 17.43
CA SER A 75 -9.47 -35.36 17.35
C SER A 75 -10.32 -36.05 16.28
N SER A 76 -11.61 -36.25 16.54
CA SER A 76 -12.52 -36.83 15.56
C SER A 76 -12.90 -35.82 14.48
N ILE A 77 -12.95 -36.26 13.22
CA ILE A 77 -13.41 -35.50 12.06
C ILE A 77 -14.58 -36.21 11.37
N SER A 78 -15.34 -35.46 10.58
CA SER A 78 -16.40 -35.99 9.72
C SER A 78 -15.82 -36.82 8.56
N ALA A 79 -16.63 -37.75 8.03
CA ALA A 79 -16.25 -38.56 6.86
C ALA A 79 -15.98 -37.69 5.62
N LYS A 80 -16.68 -36.56 5.47
CA LYS A 80 -16.35 -35.49 4.53
C LYS A 80 -15.72 -34.34 5.30
N HIS A 81 -14.45 -34.07 5.06
CA HIS A 81 -13.69 -33.09 5.84
C HIS A 81 -12.86 -32.18 4.94
N ALA A 82 -12.88 -30.88 5.22
CA ALA A 82 -11.99 -29.91 4.60
C ALA A 82 -10.99 -29.42 5.65
N PHE A 83 -9.71 -29.42 5.27
CA PHE A 83 -8.62 -28.93 6.13
C PHE A 83 -8.49 -27.41 5.98
N ASP A 84 -8.36 -26.72 7.11
CA ASP A 84 -8.29 -25.25 7.19
C ASP A 84 -6.84 -24.71 7.09
N LYS A 85 -5.84 -25.59 7.21
CA LYS A 85 -4.42 -25.24 7.18
C LYS A 85 -3.64 -26.18 6.28
N ALA A 86 -2.60 -25.63 5.67
CA ALA A 86 -1.64 -26.43 4.92
C ALA A 86 -0.79 -27.26 5.89
N GLY A 87 -0.48 -28.49 5.51
CA GLY A 87 0.23 -29.43 6.36
C GLY A 87 0.05 -30.87 5.92
N GLN A 88 0.68 -31.78 6.66
CA GLN A 88 0.48 -33.22 6.50
C GLN A 88 -0.37 -33.75 7.64
N TYR A 89 -1.40 -34.50 7.30
CA TYR A 89 -2.39 -35.01 8.24
C TYR A 89 -2.49 -36.52 8.13
N ALA A 90 -2.05 -37.23 9.17
CA ALA A 90 -2.24 -38.67 9.27
C ALA A 90 -3.66 -38.96 9.79
N VAL A 91 -4.50 -39.53 8.94
CA VAL A 91 -5.89 -39.87 9.25
C VAL A 91 -6.02 -41.37 9.47
N SER A 92 -6.65 -41.74 10.58
CA SER A 92 -7.00 -43.13 10.90
C SER A 92 -8.49 -43.26 11.20
N ALA A 93 -9.00 -44.48 11.25
CA ALA A 93 -10.36 -44.80 11.62
C ALA A 93 -10.38 -45.72 12.85
N ILE A 94 -11.32 -45.44 13.75
CA ILE A 94 -11.58 -46.24 14.96
C ILE A 94 -13.05 -46.70 14.97
N HIS A 95 -13.28 -47.93 15.42
CA HIS A 95 -14.61 -48.48 15.67
C HIS A 95 -14.55 -49.48 16.82
N LYS A 96 -15.59 -49.54 17.67
CA LYS A 96 -15.59 -50.36 18.90
C LYS A 96 -15.37 -51.85 18.63
N ASP A 97 -15.82 -52.35 17.48
CA ASP A 97 -15.79 -53.78 17.14
C ASP A 97 -14.56 -54.19 16.29
N PHE A 98 -13.70 -53.23 15.91
CA PHE A 98 -12.54 -53.48 15.05
C PHE A 98 -11.24 -53.04 15.72
N ALA A 99 -10.13 -53.62 15.28
CA ALA A 99 -8.82 -53.04 15.54
C ALA A 99 -8.65 -51.79 14.65
N GLY A 100 -7.98 -50.75 15.17
CA GLY A 100 -7.81 -49.46 14.47
C GLY A 100 -7.15 -49.61 13.10
N SER A 101 -7.45 -48.70 12.17
CA SER A 101 -7.06 -48.85 10.76
C SER A 101 -5.55 -48.70 10.48
N ASN A 102 -5.17 -48.78 9.20
CA ASN A 102 -3.97 -48.11 8.69
C ASN A 102 -4.11 -46.58 8.77
N GLU A 103 -3.02 -45.84 8.59
CA GLU A 103 -3.07 -44.39 8.38
C GLU A 103 -3.09 -44.07 6.90
N VAL A 104 -3.82 -43.02 6.53
CA VAL A 104 -3.73 -42.35 5.22
C VAL A 104 -3.21 -40.95 5.47
N VAL A 105 -2.12 -40.58 4.81
CA VAL A 105 -1.53 -39.24 4.91
C VAL A 105 -2.16 -38.34 3.85
N ILE A 106 -2.75 -37.23 4.28
CA ILE A 106 -3.27 -36.17 3.41
C ILE A 106 -2.27 -35.01 3.42
N ASN A 107 -1.72 -34.69 2.25
CA ASN A 107 -0.91 -33.51 2.01
C ASN A 107 -1.83 -32.35 1.60
N VAL A 108 -1.93 -31.35 2.47
CA VAL A 108 -2.73 -30.15 2.21
C VAL A 108 -1.77 -29.03 1.82
N GLY A 109 -1.80 -28.66 0.54
CA GLY A 109 -1.07 -27.53 -0.01
C GLY A 109 -1.87 -26.23 0.03
N LYS A 110 -1.24 -25.14 -0.40
CA LYS A 110 -1.93 -23.87 -0.68
C LYS A 110 -2.20 -23.76 -2.18
N ALA A 111 -3.38 -23.25 -2.53
CA ALA A 111 -3.63 -22.86 -3.92
C ALA A 111 -2.87 -21.55 -4.22
N THR A 112 -2.35 -21.44 -5.44
CA THR A 112 -1.70 -20.20 -5.91
C THR A 112 -2.75 -19.29 -6.52
N LEU A 113 -2.74 -18.02 -6.11
CA LEU A 113 -3.59 -17.00 -6.71
C LEU A 113 -3.04 -16.58 -8.08
N GLU A 114 -3.92 -16.13 -8.96
CA GLU A 114 -3.55 -15.40 -10.16
C GLU A 114 -4.18 -14.00 -10.11
N LEU A 115 -3.38 -12.97 -10.35
CA LEU A 115 -3.84 -11.59 -10.41
C LEU A 115 -3.80 -11.11 -11.86
N ARG A 116 -4.90 -10.52 -12.31
CA ARG A 116 -5.05 -9.91 -13.64
C ARG A 116 -5.45 -8.45 -13.50
N LEU A 117 -4.95 -7.62 -14.41
CA LEU A 117 -5.30 -6.21 -14.55
C LEU A 117 -6.22 -6.04 -15.76
N SER A 118 -7.18 -5.12 -15.69
CA SER A 118 -7.98 -4.75 -16.88
C SER A 118 -7.12 -4.10 -17.98
N HIS A 119 -6.12 -3.30 -17.58
CA HIS A 119 -5.19 -2.65 -18.49
C HIS A 119 -3.78 -2.67 -17.88
N LYS A 120 -2.76 -2.82 -18.73
CA LYS A 120 -1.34 -2.77 -18.32
C LYS A 120 -0.77 -1.36 -18.40
N GLU A 121 -1.46 -0.46 -19.07
CA GLU A 121 -1.07 0.92 -19.29
C GLU A 121 -2.32 1.79 -19.17
N VAL A 122 -2.21 2.87 -18.40
CA VAL A 122 -3.27 3.87 -18.20
C VAL A 122 -2.66 5.26 -18.09
N THR A 123 -3.45 6.28 -18.32
CA THR A 123 -3.06 7.67 -18.07
C THR A 123 -3.32 8.03 -16.61
N GLU A 124 -2.52 8.92 -16.04
CA GLU A 124 -2.78 9.52 -14.72
C GLU A 124 -4.24 10.01 -14.61
N GLY A 125 -4.88 9.68 -13.48
CA GLY A 125 -6.29 9.92 -13.19
C GLY A 125 -7.22 8.77 -13.58
N GLU A 126 -6.81 7.87 -14.48
CA GLU A 126 -7.63 6.72 -14.87
C GLU A 126 -7.63 5.62 -13.81
N THR A 127 -8.67 4.78 -13.85
CA THR A 127 -8.85 3.67 -12.92
C THR A 127 -8.61 2.33 -13.61
N VAL A 128 -7.86 1.45 -12.95
CA VAL A 128 -7.70 0.04 -13.34
C VAL A 128 -8.44 -0.85 -12.35
N THR A 129 -9.04 -1.94 -12.84
CA THR A 129 -9.69 -2.96 -12.01
C THR A 129 -8.81 -4.20 -11.92
N PHE A 130 -8.83 -4.85 -10.76
CA PHE A 130 -8.14 -6.11 -10.50
C PHE A 130 -9.13 -7.27 -10.47
N GLN A 131 -8.70 -8.42 -10.99
CA GLN A 131 -9.40 -9.69 -10.84
C GLN A 131 -8.45 -10.74 -10.29
N VAL A 132 -8.90 -11.47 -9.27
CA VAL A 132 -8.11 -12.51 -8.59
C VAL A 132 -8.72 -13.86 -8.88
N PHE A 133 -7.92 -14.85 -9.23
CA PHE A 133 -8.39 -16.20 -9.55
C PHE A 133 -7.70 -17.28 -8.71
N LYS A 134 -8.43 -18.37 -8.47
CA LYS A 134 -7.91 -19.66 -8.00
C LYS A 134 -8.14 -20.69 -9.11
N GLY A 135 -7.17 -20.85 -10.00
CA GLY A 135 -7.38 -21.58 -11.26
C GLY A 135 -8.38 -20.82 -12.14
N GLU A 136 -9.52 -21.44 -12.45
CA GLU A 136 -10.58 -20.82 -13.26
C GLU A 136 -11.64 -20.07 -12.43
N GLU A 137 -11.63 -20.22 -11.10
CA GLU A 137 -12.59 -19.57 -10.20
C GLU A 137 -12.15 -18.13 -9.88
N GLU A 138 -12.97 -17.14 -10.23
CA GLU A 138 -12.75 -15.75 -9.81
C GLU A 138 -13.15 -15.56 -8.34
N LEU A 139 -12.25 -14.97 -7.55
CA LEU A 139 -12.45 -14.70 -6.13
C LEU A 139 -12.80 -13.23 -5.92
N SER A 140 -14.01 -12.98 -5.41
CA SER A 140 -14.47 -11.63 -5.03
C SER A 140 -14.33 -11.33 -3.52
N SER A 141 -13.92 -12.31 -2.71
CA SER A 141 -13.76 -12.17 -1.26
C SER A 141 -12.62 -13.06 -0.73
N GLY A 142 -12.15 -12.78 0.49
CA GLY A 142 -11.06 -13.56 1.12
C GLY A 142 -9.65 -13.23 0.60
N VAL A 143 -9.53 -12.30 -0.34
CA VAL A 143 -8.28 -11.82 -0.92
C VAL A 143 -8.22 -10.30 -0.89
N LYS A 144 -7.00 -9.76 -0.85
CA LYS A 144 -6.72 -8.32 -0.88
C LYS A 144 -5.58 -8.02 -1.84
N ILE A 145 -5.62 -6.85 -2.47
CA ILE A 145 -4.57 -6.36 -3.36
C ILE A 145 -3.62 -5.44 -2.57
N TYR A 146 -2.33 -5.59 -2.83
CA TYR A 146 -1.27 -4.79 -2.25
C TYR A 146 -0.41 -4.24 -3.37
N GLU A 147 -0.05 -2.96 -3.27
CA GLU A 147 1.12 -2.45 -3.99
C GLU A 147 2.39 -3.15 -3.47
N VAL A 148 3.27 -3.58 -4.37
CA VAL A 148 4.50 -4.28 -4.00
C VAL A 148 5.38 -3.35 -3.17
N GLY A 149 5.69 -3.76 -1.94
CA GLY A 149 6.45 -2.95 -0.98
C GLY A 149 5.57 -2.22 0.04
N SER A 150 4.25 -2.16 -0.16
CA SER A 150 3.29 -1.65 0.82
C SER A 150 2.76 -2.75 1.73
N GLU A 151 2.57 -2.43 3.01
CA GLU A 151 1.85 -3.29 3.96
C GLU A 151 0.34 -2.99 3.99
N LYS A 152 -0.07 -1.85 3.41
CA LYS A 152 -1.48 -1.45 3.36
C LYS A 152 -2.14 -2.02 2.11
N ALA A 153 -3.22 -2.77 2.30
CA ALA A 153 -4.06 -3.23 1.21
C ALA A 153 -4.82 -2.07 0.57
N LEU A 154 -5.14 -2.20 -0.72
CA LEU A 154 -6.13 -1.35 -1.36
C LEU A 154 -7.51 -1.56 -0.71
N GLU A 155 -8.28 -0.49 -0.57
CA GLU A 155 -9.63 -0.52 -0.01
C GLU A 155 -10.64 -1.20 -0.95
N GLN A 156 -10.33 -1.23 -2.25
CA GLN A 156 -11.18 -1.76 -3.32
C GLN A 156 -10.35 -2.59 -4.29
N MET A 157 -11.02 -3.39 -5.13
CA MET A 157 -10.41 -4.10 -6.27
C MET A 157 -10.15 -3.15 -7.47
N THR A 158 -9.86 -1.89 -7.17
CA THR A 158 -9.57 -0.83 -8.14
C THR A 158 -8.40 0.01 -7.67
N TYR A 159 -7.71 0.62 -8.61
CA TYR A 159 -6.64 1.56 -8.35
C TYR A 159 -6.77 2.77 -9.28
N VAL A 160 -6.82 3.96 -8.70
CA VAL A 160 -6.75 5.23 -9.43
C VAL A 160 -5.28 5.57 -9.60
N ALA A 161 -4.81 5.66 -10.84
CA ALA A 161 -3.44 5.98 -11.15
C ALA A 161 -3.14 7.45 -10.81
N ARG A 162 -2.25 7.71 -9.85
CA ARG A 162 -1.99 9.08 -9.36
C ARG A 162 -0.63 9.65 -9.75
N THR A 163 0.34 8.80 -10.04
CA THR A 163 1.72 9.23 -10.27
C THR A 163 2.26 8.51 -11.50
N PRO A 164 2.76 9.25 -12.50
CA PRO A 164 3.41 8.66 -13.66
C PRO A 164 4.59 7.79 -13.25
N GLY A 165 4.76 6.67 -13.95
CA GLY A 165 5.78 5.68 -13.64
C GLY A 165 5.24 4.26 -13.69
N GLN A 166 5.98 3.33 -13.10
CA GLN A 166 5.58 1.94 -13.01
C GLN A 166 5.26 1.58 -11.57
N VAL A 167 4.07 1.00 -11.36
CA VAL A 167 3.64 0.48 -10.07
C VAL A 167 3.29 -1.01 -10.24
N SER A 168 3.61 -1.82 -9.24
CA SER A 168 3.37 -3.27 -9.28
C SER A 168 2.46 -3.70 -8.14
N PHE A 169 1.62 -4.71 -8.39
CA PHE A 169 0.63 -5.20 -7.45
C PHE A 169 0.72 -6.72 -7.28
N VAL A 170 0.29 -7.19 -6.11
CA VAL A 170 0.17 -8.60 -5.75
C VAL A 170 -1.11 -8.84 -4.95
N ALA A 171 -1.79 -9.95 -5.19
CA ALA A 171 -2.92 -10.40 -4.40
C ALA A 171 -2.48 -11.38 -3.31
N LYS A 172 -3.02 -11.22 -2.11
CA LYS A 172 -2.76 -12.09 -0.95
C LYS A 172 -4.07 -12.51 -0.29
N GLY A 173 -4.09 -13.71 0.26
CA GLY A 173 -5.23 -14.25 1.01
C GLY A 173 -4.79 -15.35 1.97
N GLU A 174 -5.50 -15.50 3.09
CA GLU A 174 -5.24 -16.58 4.04
C GLU A 174 -5.51 -17.94 3.38
N GLY A 175 -4.65 -18.93 3.63
CA GLY A 175 -4.74 -20.24 2.97
C GLY A 175 -4.19 -20.30 1.54
N PHE A 176 -3.79 -19.17 0.96
CA PHE A 176 -3.24 -19.10 -0.39
C PHE A 176 -1.74 -18.82 -0.44
N THR A 177 -1.13 -19.21 -1.54
CA THR A 177 0.14 -18.64 -1.99
C THR A 177 -0.17 -17.34 -2.75
N ASP A 178 0.62 -16.30 -2.48
CA ASP A 178 0.51 -14.99 -3.13
C ASP A 178 0.48 -15.12 -4.66
N SER A 179 -0.18 -14.18 -5.33
CA SER A 179 -0.31 -14.21 -6.79
C SER A 179 0.98 -13.91 -7.53
N ASN A 180 0.95 -14.07 -8.85
CA ASN A 180 1.89 -13.36 -9.72
C ASN A 180 1.83 -11.85 -9.45
N GLN A 181 2.98 -11.17 -9.61
CA GLN A 181 2.98 -9.71 -9.65
C GLN A 181 2.51 -9.23 -11.02
N VAL A 182 1.74 -8.14 -11.03
CA VAL A 182 1.32 -7.44 -12.23
C VAL A 182 1.83 -6.02 -12.19
N SER A 183 2.35 -5.51 -13.30
CA SER A 183 2.82 -4.12 -13.40
C SER A 183 1.86 -3.29 -14.23
N LEU A 184 1.58 -2.10 -13.73
CA LEU A 184 0.84 -1.03 -14.40
C LEU A 184 1.82 0.08 -14.76
N ILE A 185 1.79 0.51 -16.02
CA ILE A 185 2.48 1.70 -16.49
C ILE A 185 1.48 2.86 -16.42
N VAL A 186 1.79 3.88 -15.62
CA VAL A 186 1.04 5.12 -15.54
C VAL A 186 1.74 6.15 -16.42
N LEU A 187 1.06 6.55 -17.49
CA LEU A 187 1.52 7.62 -18.36
C LEU A 187 1.14 8.97 -17.78
N GLU A 188 1.99 9.97 -18.02
CA GLU A 188 1.62 11.34 -17.75
C GLU A 188 0.45 11.76 -18.64
N ASP A 189 -0.58 12.35 -18.04
CA ASP A 189 -1.62 13.04 -18.79
C ASP A 189 -1.03 14.27 -19.49
N LYS A 190 -1.17 14.32 -20.81
CA LYS A 190 -0.69 15.43 -21.65
C LYS A 190 -1.82 16.35 -22.09
N THR A 191 -3.05 16.08 -21.66
CA THR A 191 -4.19 16.93 -21.95
C THR A 191 -3.96 18.27 -21.24
N PRO A 192 -3.87 19.39 -21.97
CA PRO A 192 -3.60 20.66 -21.33
C PRO A 192 -4.64 20.96 -20.26
N TYR A 193 -4.19 21.52 -19.13
CA TYR A 193 -5.13 21.90 -18.08
C TYR A 193 -6.19 22.87 -18.60
N GLN A 194 -7.45 22.62 -18.21
CA GLN A 194 -8.53 23.58 -18.39
C GLN A 194 -8.56 24.50 -17.17
N ASP A 195 -8.58 25.81 -17.46
CA ASP A 195 -8.62 26.85 -16.45
C ASP A 195 -9.76 26.62 -15.45
N THR A 196 -9.39 26.37 -14.20
CA THR A 196 -10.30 26.03 -13.11
C THR A 196 -9.81 26.68 -11.83
N LEU A 197 -10.72 27.32 -11.10
CA LEU A 197 -10.49 27.76 -9.74
C LEU A 197 -11.73 27.43 -8.91
N VAL A 198 -11.60 26.47 -7.99
CA VAL A 198 -12.66 26.06 -7.07
C VAL A 198 -12.19 26.26 -5.64
N LEU A 199 -13.00 26.93 -4.83
CA LEU A 199 -12.76 27.16 -3.40
C LEU A 199 -13.88 26.50 -2.60
N SER A 200 -13.55 25.48 -1.82
CA SER A 200 -14.50 24.72 -0.98
C SER A 200 -15.78 24.30 -1.72
N GLY A 201 -15.67 23.97 -3.01
CA GLY A 201 -16.77 23.55 -3.88
C GLY A 201 -17.37 24.64 -4.77
N ASP A 202 -17.06 25.91 -4.52
CA ASP A 202 -17.57 27.03 -5.32
C ASP A 202 -16.59 27.43 -6.42
N ALA A 203 -17.09 27.54 -7.66
CA ALA A 203 -16.27 27.85 -8.82
C ALA A 203 -16.14 29.37 -9.05
N PHE A 204 -14.94 29.81 -9.43
CA PHE A 204 -14.59 31.20 -9.72
C PHE A 204 -13.96 31.33 -11.10
N GLU A 205 -14.22 32.45 -11.78
CA GLU A 205 -13.50 32.83 -12.99
C GLU A 205 -12.12 33.40 -12.62
N ILE A 206 -11.07 32.92 -13.28
CA ILE A 206 -9.71 33.44 -13.13
C ILE A 206 -9.61 34.80 -13.84
N ASP A 207 -9.09 35.81 -13.13
CA ASP A 207 -8.83 37.14 -13.69
C ASP A 207 -7.40 37.22 -14.24
N ALA A 208 -6.43 36.84 -13.40
CA ALA A 208 -5.02 36.88 -13.76
C ALA A 208 -4.21 35.94 -12.87
N VAL A 209 -3.13 35.42 -13.45
CA VAL A 209 -2.09 34.68 -12.73
C VAL A 209 -0.80 35.49 -12.78
N SER A 210 -0.14 35.64 -11.64
CA SER A 210 1.14 36.32 -11.56
C SER A 210 2.13 35.53 -10.73
N PHE A 211 3.41 35.74 -10.99
CA PHE A 211 4.48 35.08 -10.27
C PHE A 211 5.53 36.10 -9.83
N ASP A 212 5.68 36.22 -8.52
CA ASP A 212 6.56 37.21 -7.90
C ASP A 212 7.85 36.51 -7.47
N PHE A 213 8.97 36.98 -7.99
CA PHE A 213 10.28 36.56 -7.52
C PHE A 213 10.65 37.41 -6.31
N ASP A 214 10.63 36.83 -5.10
CA ASP A 214 10.97 37.61 -3.91
C ASP A 214 12.45 37.94 -3.91
N VAL A 215 12.75 39.24 -3.96
CA VAL A 215 14.11 39.77 -3.95
C VAL A 215 14.32 40.69 -2.77
N LYS A 216 15.58 40.83 -2.38
CA LYS A 216 16.05 41.84 -1.43
C LYS A 216 17.25 42.58 -2.03
N GLU A 217 17.51 43.78 -1.54
CA GLU A 217 18.66 44.56 -1.98
C GLU A 217 19.91 44.22 -1.17
N VAL A 218 21.00 43.90 -1.86
CA VAL A 218 22.32 43.66 -1.28
C VAL A 218 23.35 44.40 -2.13
N ASN A 219 24.08 45.34 -1.52
CA ASN A 219 25.08 46.16 -2.22
C ASN A 219 24.54 46.85 -3.49
N GLY A 220 23.31 47.37 -3.42
CA GLY A 220 22.65 48.06 -4.54
C GLY A 220 22.18 47.15 -5.68
N LYS A 221 22.19 45.82 -5.49
CA LYS A 221 21.66 44.85 -6.45
C LYS A 221 20.52 44.06 -5.84
N ASN A 222 19.48 43.80 -6.65
CA ASN A 222 18.43 42.88 -6.27
C ASN A 222 18.95 41.44 -6.38
N VAL A 223 18.85 40.70 -5.29
CA VAL A 223 19.19 39.28 -5.22
C VAL A 223 18.00 38.50 -4.70
N GLY A 224 17.86 37.25 -5.11
CA GLY A 224 16.77 36.39 -4.62
C GLY A 224 16.81 36.23 -3.10
N THR A 225 15.65 36.23 -2.48
CA THR A 225 15.52 35.96 -1.04
C THR A 225 15.88 34.50 -0.79
N VAL A 226 16.95 34.28 -0.01
CA VAL A 226 17.45 32.93 0.30
C VAL A 226 16.82 32.40 1.58
N LYS A 227 16.36 31.15 1.53
CA LYS A 227 15.81 30.38 2.66
C LYS A 227 16.55 29.05 2.77
N LYS A 228 16.73 28.57 4.01
CA LYS A 228 17.31 27.26 4.30
C LYS A 228 16.20 26.28 4.61
N THR A 229 16.16 25.16 3.90
CA THR A 229 15.19 24.08 4.09
C THR A 229 15.56 23.20 5.28
N THR A 230 14.62 22.35 5.70
CA THR A 230 14.78 21.44 6.85
C THR A 230 15.83 20.35 6.60
N ASP A 231 16.00 19.94 5.34
CA ASP A 231 17.07 19.02 4.89
C ASP A 231 18.43 19.71 4.69
N GLY A 232 18.49 21.03 4.92
CA GLY A 232 19.72 21.81 4.86
C GLY A 232 20.06 22.40 3.49
N ALA A 233 19.27 22.12 2.44
CA ALA A 233 19.41 22.80 1.16
C ALA A 233 19.08 24.30 1.25
N TYR A 234 19.47 25.04 0.21
CA TYR A 234 19.17 26.47 0.09
C TYR A 234 18.24 26.69 -1.09
N ALA A 235 17.28 27.58 -0.91
CA ALA A 235 16.21 27.85 -1.86
C ALA A 235 15.97 29.35 -2.03
N ASN A 236 15.45 29.74 -3.19
CA ASN A 236 14.83 31.05 -3.36
C ASN A 236 13.34 30.98 -3.00
N GLN A 237 12.82 32.04 -2.38
CA GLN A 237 11.38 32.17 -2.14
C GLN A 237 10.72 32.91 -3.31
N TYR A 238 9.60 32.38 -3.81
CA TYR A 238 8.75 33.00 -4.81
C TYR A 238 7.27 32.90 -4.39
N THR A 239 6.42 33.70 -5.00
CA THR A 239 4.98 33.72 -4.70
C THR A 239 4.17 33.56 -5.98
N LEU A 240 3.36 32.50 -6.06
CA LEU A 240 2.30 32.39 -7.06
C LEU A 240 1.08 33.20 -6.57
N ILE A 241 0.58 34.09 -7.40
CA ILE A 241 -0.55 34.97 -7.11
C ILE A 241 -1.68 34.62 -8.07
N ILE A 242 -2.78 34.13 -7.53
CA ILE A 242 -4.00 33.82 -8.29
C ILE A 242 -5.02 34.90 -7.98
N ARG A 243 -5.49 35.60 -9.01
CA ARG A 243 -6.59 36.56 -8.92
C ARG A 243 -7.81 35.99 -9.61
N ASN A 244 -8.96 36.24 -9.03
CA ASN A 244 -10.25 35.85 -9.59
C ASN A 244 -11.15 37.06 -9.80
N LYS A 245 -12.11 36.92 -10.71
CA LYS A 245 -13.17 37.90 -10.94
C LYS A 245 -14.26 37.73 -9.88
N ALA A 246 -13.91 37.95 -8.62
CA ALA A 246 -14.89 38.02 -7.57
C ALA A 246 -15.76 39.27 -7.76
N ASN A 247 -17.07 39.13 -7.53
CA ASN A 247 -17.98 40.27 -7.38
C ASN A 247 -17.84 40.88 -5.98
N ASP A 248 -16.61 41.06 -5.51
CA ASP A 248 -16.34 41.76 -4.26
C ASP A 248 -16.24 43.27 -4.56
N LYS A 249 -16.91 44.08 -3.74
CA LYS A 249 -16.84 45.55 -3.87
C LYS A 249 -15.47 46.11 -3.45
N ALA A 250 -14.53 45.25 -3.04
CA ALA A 250 -13.25 45.62 -2.44
C ALA A 250 -12.08 45.56 -3.44
N GLY A 251 -12.28 44.99 -4.63
CA GLY A 251 -11.29 44.85 -5.71
C GLY A 251 -10.06 44.04 -5.30
N ARG A 252 -10.16 43.15 -4.31
CA ARG A 252 -9.00 42.56 -3.62
C ARG A 252 -9.22 41.10 -3.26
N SER A 253 -9.63 40.30 -4.25
CA SER A 253 -9.65 38.85 -4.13
C SER A 253 -8.36 38.26 -4.71
N PHE A 254 -7.50 37.76 -3.82
CA PHE A 254 -6.25 37.13 -4.20
C PHE A 254 -5.96 35.91 -3.32
N ILE A 255 -5.31 34.94 -3.94
CA ILE A 255 -4.73 33.79 -3.28
C ILE A 255 -3.22 33.86 -3.51
N PHE A 256 -2.45 33.75 -2.44
CA PHE A 256 -1.01 33.64 -2.46
C PHE A 256 -0.60 32.21 -2.12
N VAL A 257 0.29 31.66 -2.93
CA VAL A 257 0.96 30.39 -2.65
C VAL A 257 2.46 30.68 -2.63
N ASP A 258 3.02 30.78 -1.43
CA ASP A 258 4.46 30.93 -1.29
C ASP A 258 5.13 29.59 -1.56
N ILE A 259 6.17 29.60 -2.39
CA ILE A 259 6.95 28.42 -2.70
C ILE A 259 8.44 28.68 -2.51
N TRP A 260 9.18 27.65 -2.11
CA TRP A 260 10.63 27.66 -2.09
C TRP A 260 11.14 26.78 -3.22
N VAL A 261 11.99 27.36 -4.07
CA VAL A 261 12.64 26.68 -5.19
C VAL A 261 14.09 26.39 -4.80
N ILE A 262 14.43 25.11 -4.62
CA ILE A 262 15.79 24.65 -4.32
C ILE A 262 16.74 25.19 -5.38
N ASN A 263 17.76 25.91 -4.93
CA ASN A 263 18.74 26.55 -5.79
C ASN A 263 20.14 26.10 -5.40
N PRO A 264 20.70 25.09 -6.10
CA PRO A 264 22.03 24.55 -5.80
C PRO A 264 23.17 25.52 -6.15
N THR A 265 22.89 26.66 -6.78
CA THR A 265 23.91 27.66 -7.13
C THR A 265 24.20 28.65 -6.00
N ILE A 266 23.38 28.67 -4.95
CA ILE A 266 23.62 29.47 -3.74
C ILE A 266 24.83 28.89 -3.01
N LYS A 267 25.73 29.75 -2.55
CA LYS A 267 26.91 29.35 -1.75
C LYS A 267 26.87 29.99 -0.39
N VAL A 268 27.29 29.21 0.60
CA VAL A 268 27.43 29.65 1.99
C VAL A 268 28.83 29.37 2.52
N ASN A 269 29.28 30.15 3.49
CA ASN A 269 30.51 29.87 4.24
C ASN A 269 30.28 28.82 5.35
N SER A 270 31.33 28.51 6.12
CA SER A 270 31.27 27.56 7.25
C SER A 270 30.30 27.95 8.35
N ASP A 271 30.00 29.25 8.48
CA ASP A 271 29.08 29.80 9.48
C ASP A 271 27.62 29.81 8.98
N GLY A 272 27.39 29.36 7.74
CA GLY A 272 26.08 29.30 7.10
C GLY A 272 25.60 30.62 6.49
N GLU A 273 26.46 31.63 6.42
CA GLU A 273 26.15 32.92 5.79
C GLU A 273 26.26 32.84 4.27
N VAL A 274 25.34 33.49 3.56
CA VAL A 274 25.31 33.52 2.09
C VAL A 274 26.45 34.36 1.56
N THR A 275 27.35 33.73 0.80
CA THR A 275 28.49 34.38 0.12
C THR A 275 28.24 34.59 -1.36
N ASP A 276 27.36 33.80 -1.96
CA ASP A 276 26.87 33.93 -3.33
C ASP A 276 25.36 33.63 -3.34
N TYR A 277 24.57 34.59 -3.82
CA TYR A 277 23.11 34.46 -3.89
C TYR A 277 22.64 33.57 -5.05
N GLY A 278 23.57 33.07 -5.86
CA GLY A 278 23.29 32.15 -6.95
C GLY A 278 22.68 32.84 -8.17
N LYS A 279 22.38 32.03 -9.18
CA LYS A 279 21.62 32.40 -10.37
C LYS A 279 20.15 32.10 -10.14
N ARG A 280 19.26 32.77 -10.89
CA ARG A 280 17.83 32.46 -10.85
C ARG A 280 17.57 31.03 -11.32
N VAL A 281 16.84 30.28 -10.51
CA VAL A 281 16.32 28.94 -10.83
C VAL A 281 14.80 29.03 -10.86
N LEU A 282 14.18 28.49 -11.91
CA LEU A 282 12.72 28.46 -12.06
C LEU A 282 12.14 27.21 -11.38
N PRO A 283 10.88 27.26 -10.93
CA PRO A 283 10.23 26.13 -10.28
C PRO A 283 9.99 24.96 -11.27
N THR A 284 10.21 23.76 -10.79
CA THR A 284 9.88 22.46 -11.40
C THR A 284 9.25 21.55 -10.34
N ASN A 285 8.71 20.41 -10.74
CA ASN A 285 8.16 19.41 -9.80
C ASN A 285 9.20 18.90 -8.79
N ASP A 286 10.47 18.81 -9.21
CA ASP A 286 11.53 18.18 -8.41
C ASP A 286 12.24 19.16 -7.45
N ASN A 287 12.11 20.47 -7.68
CA ASN A 287 12.84 21.47 -6.92
C ASN A 287 11.95 22.43 -6.13
N THR A 288 10.63 22.24 -6.12
CA THR A 288 9.68 23.18 -5.52
C THR A 288 9.06 22.62 -4.25
N ILE A 289 8.98 23.46 -3.22
CA ILE A 289 8.36 23.15 -1.92
C ILE A 289 7.31 24.22 -1.63
N VAL A 290 6.05 23.81 -1.41
CA VAL A 290 4.98 24.72 -0.98
C VAL A 290 5.19 25.13 0.47
N ARG A 291 5.01 26.41 0.78
CA ARG A 291 5.35 27.00 2.08
C ARG A 291 4.22 27.69 2.79
N SER A 292 3.32 28.31 2.06
CA SER A 292 2.12 28.87 2.64
C SER A 292 1.02 28.90 1.60
N VAL A 293 -0.22 28.90 2.09
CA VAL A 293 -1.40 29.23 1.29
C VAL A 293 -2.15 30.29 2.07
N TYR A 294 -2.40 31.42 1.41
CA TYR A 294 -3.17 32.52 1.95
C TYR A 294 -4.27 32.90 0.96
N SER A 295 -5.48 33.10 1.45
CA SER A 295 -6.61 33.63 0.67
C SER A 295 -7.24 34.78 1.44
N SER A 296 -7.47 35.90 0.74
CA SER A 296 -8.21 37.06 1.26
C SER A 296 -9.69 37.09 0.83
N ILE A 297 -10.13 36.05 0.10
CA ILE A 297 -11.46 36.02 -0.50
C ILE A 297 -12.50 35.85 0.59
N LYS A 298 -13.47 36.77 0.63
CA LYS A 298 -14.50 36.78 1.67
C LYS A 298 -15.30 35.48 1.68
N GLY A 299 -15.33 34.78 2.82
CA GLY A 299 -15.97 33.47 2.99
C GLY A 299 -15.06 32.28 2.68
N TYR A 300 -13.84 32.53 2.18
CA TYR A 300 -12.83 31.53 1.84
C TYR A 300 -11.46 32.00 2.33
N GLU A 301 -11.42 32.68 3.48
CA GLU A 301 -10.17 33.16 4.07
C GLU A 301 -9.36 31.98 4.63
N VAL A 302 -8.09 31.91 4.27
CA VAL A 302 -7.13 30.96 4.84
C VAL A 302 -5.78 31.64 5.02
N SER A 303 -5.01 31.20 6.01
CA SER A 303 -3.66 31.71 6.28
C SER A 303 -2.81 30.61 6.89
N ASP A 304 -2.57 29.57 6.12
CA ASP A 304 -1.83 28.40 6.55
C ASP A 304 -0.38 28.49 6.11
N THR A 305 0.51 28.31 7.08
CA THR A 305 1.96 28.31 6.90
C THR A 305 2.48 26.88 6.99
N PHE A 306 3.75 26.66 6.64
CA PHE A 306 4.38 25.35 6.54
C PHE A 306 4.03 24.33 7.64
N ASN A 307 3.91 24.76 8.92
CA ASN A 307 3.58 23.85 10.03
C ASN A 307 2.12 23.37 10.04
N LYS A 308 1.26 23.97 9.22
CA LYS A 308 -0.17 23.68 9.08
C LYS A 308 -0.52 23.17 7.67
N LEU A 309 0.45 23.07 6.77
CA LEU A 309 0.22 22.44 5.47
C LEU A 309 0.00 20.94 5.70
N HIS A 310 -1.19 20.47 5.36
CA HIS A 310 -1.58 19.08 5.52
C HIS A 310 -1.43 18.33 4.20
N GLU A 311 -2.31 18.61 3.25
CA GLU A 311 -2.32 18.00 1.92
C GLU A 311 -2.22 19.09 0.86
N SER A 312 -1.10 19.13 0.15
CA SER A 312 -0.90 20.03 -0.99
C SER A 312 -0.23 19.29 -2.13
N GLU A 313 -0.68 19.56 -3.34
CA GLU A 313 -0.14 18.99 -4.57
C GLU A 313 0.10 20.13 -5.55
N LEU A 314 1.35 20.36 -5.94
CA LEU A 314 1.73 21.30 -6.98
C LEU A 314 2.33 20.52 -8.14
N LYS A 315 1.71 20.63 -9.32
CA LYS A 315 2.20 20.01 -10.55
C LYS A 315 2.40 21.06 -11.63
N ILE A 316 3.65 21.24 -12.03
CA ILE A 316 4.11 22.17 -13.05
C ILE A 316 4.47 21.35 -14.30
N ARG A 317 3.67 21.48 -15.36
CA ARG A 317 3.96 20.88 -16.68
C ARG A 317 4.74 21.84 -17.58
N LYS A 318 4.46 23.14 -17.45
CA LYS A 318 5.17 24.20 -18.18
C LYS A 318 5.39 25.41 -17.27
N PHE A 319 6.60 25.97 -17.33
CA PHE A 319 6.93 27.24 -16.67
C PHE A 319 8.05 27.96 -17.43
N GLU A 320 7.67 28.96 -18.21
CA GLU A 320 8.57 29.74 -19.06
C GLU A 320 8.45 31.22 -18.71
N VAL A 321 9.59 31.91 -18.65
CA VAL A 321 9.64 33.35 -18.32
C VAL A 321 10.55 34.03 -19.33
N LYS A 322 10.06 35.10 -19.96
CA LYS A 322 10.89 35.95 -20.83
C LYS A 322 11.94 36.71 -20.01
N GLU A 323 12.89 37.33 -20.69
CA GLU A 323 13.86 38.20 -20.01
C GLU A 323 13.14 39.36 -19.31
N LEU A 324 13.54 39.66 -18.08
CA LEU A 324 12.98 40.78 -17.32
C LEU A 324 13.38 42.10 -17.99
N ASP A 325 12.41 43.00 -18.12
CA ASP A 325 12.61 44.36 -18.59
C ASP A 325 13.37 45.24 -17.56
N ALA A 326 13.63 46.49 -17.93
CA ALA A 326 14.32 47.45 -17.05
C ALA A 326 13.55 47.79 -15.76
N LYS A 327 12.27 47.42 -15.65
CA LYS A 327 11.43 47.56 -14.46
C LYS A 327 11.32 46.24 -13.68
N ALA A 328 12.13 45.26 -14.04
CA ALA A 328 12.16 43.90 -13.51
C ALA A 328 10.83 43.16 -13.67
N ARG A 329 10.26 43.20 -14.87
CA ARG A 329 8.98 42.58 -15.24
C ARG A 329 9.12 41.76 -16.51
N ALA A 330 8.37 40.68 -16.64
CA ALA A 330 8.30 39.89 -17.87
C ALA A 330 6.92 39.27 -18.04
N ASP A 331 6.59 38.90 -19.26
CA ASP A 331 5.57 37.89 -19.51
C ASP A 331 6.19 36.50 -19.34
N GLY A 332 5.35 35.54 -18.98
CA GLY A 332 5.66 34.13 -19.00
C GLY A 332 4.46 33.32 -19.47
N GLU A 333 4.67 32.03 -19.61
CA GLU A 333 3.62 31.05 -19.88
C GLU A 333 3.74 29.92 -18.86
N THR A 334 2.62 29.44 -18.36
CA THR A 334 2.61 28.32 -17.43
C THR A 334 1.43 27.39 -17.67
N GLU A 335 1.69 26.11 -17.45
CA GLU A 335 0.68 25.07 -17.30
C GLU A 335 0.94 24.42 -15.94
N LEU A 336 0.07 24.70 -14.97
CA LEU A 336 0.21 24.18 -13.62
C LEU A 336 -1.13 23.84 -12.98
N MET A 337 -1.07 22.92 -12.03
CA MET A 337 -2.16 22.56 -11.13
C MET A 337 -1.68 22.75 -9.69
N PHE A 338 -2.55 23.27 -8.84
CA PHE A 338 -2.35 23.34 -7.42
C PHE A 338 -3.62 22.93 -6.68
N ASN A 339 -3.53 21.82 -5.94
CA ASN A 339 -4.58 21.37 -5.02
C ASN A 339 -4.11 21.55 -3.59
N TYR A 340 -5.01 21.97 -2.71
CA TYR A 340 -4.72 22.12 -1.30
C TYR A 340 -5.97 21.94 -0.44
N GLU A 341 -5.82 21.23 0.68
CA GLU A 341 -6.83 21.09 1.73
C GLU A 341 -6.24 21.50 3.09
N SER A 342 -6.94 22.38 3.80
CA SER A 342 -6.55 22.80 5.15
C SER A 342 -6.66 21.63 6.12
N LEU A 343 -5.89 21.69 7.22
CA LEU A 343 -5.83 20.60 8.20
C LEU A 343 -7.20 20.23 8.81
N ASP A 344 -8.11 21.20 8.94
CA ASP A 344 -9.47 21.01 9.44
C ASP A 344 -10.48 20.64 8.34
N GLY A 345 -10.05 20.57 7.08
CA GLY A 345 -10.88 20.29 5.90
C GLY A 345 -11.86 21.42 5.53
N ALA A 346 -11.80 22.57 6.20
CA ALA A 346 -12.75 23.67 6.00
C ALA A 346 -12.47 24.45 4.71
N PHE A 347 -11.20 24.55 4.31
CA PHE A 347 -10.78 25.21 3.09
C PHE A 347 -10.20 24.19 2.11
N LYS A 348 -10.72 24.20 0.89
CA LYS A 348 -10.17 23.44 -0.24
C LYS A 348 -9.92 24.38 -1.40
N LEU A 349 -8.77 24.24 -2.05
CA LEU A 349 -8.41 24.95 -3.26
C LEU A 349 -8.10 23.91 -4.35
N GLU A 350 -8.80 24.01 -5.46
CA GLU A 350 -8.47 23.29 -6.69
C GLU A 350 -8.21 24.34 -7.76
N PHE A 351 -6.96 24.43 -8.20
CA PHE A 351 -6.51 25.37 -9.20
C PHE A 351 -5.85 24.64 -10.36
N LYS A 352 -6.27 24.94 -11.57
CA LYS A 352 -5.66 24.48 -12.82
C LYS A 352 -5.58 25.67 -13.76
N TYR A 353 -4.43 25.87 -14.38
CA TYR A 353 -4.24 27.00 -15.27
C TYR A 353 -3.30 26.64 -16.40
N ASN A 354 -3.66 27.06 -17.61
CA ASN A 354 -2.82 26.94 -18.80
C ASN A 354 -2.90 28.23 -19.60
N GLY A 355 -1.92 29.12 -19.43
CA GLY A 355 -1.95 30.41 -20.09
C GLY A 355 -0.78 31.31 -19.76
N GLU A 356 -0.96 32.59 -20.09
CA GLU A 356 0.02 33.64 -19.83
C GLU A 356 0.07 33.98 -18.33
N MET A 357 1.28 34.23 -17.81
CA MET A 357 1.48 34.76 -16.47
C MET A 357 2.28 36.04 -16.51
N TYR A 358 1.94 36.96 -15.62
CA TYR A 358 2.74 38.15 -15.41
C TYR A 358 3.79 37.91 -14.33
N VAL A 359 5.05 38.22 -14.62
CA VAL A 359 6.18 37.94 -13.74
C VAL A 359 6.89 39.22 -13.36
N LYS A 360 7.32 39.35 -12.10
CA LYS A 360 8.15 40.48 -11.66
C LYS A 360 9.07 40.13 -10.50
N ASP A 361 10.11 40.92 -10.33
CA ASP A 361 10.80 40.99 -9.04
C ASP A 361 9.93 41.75 -8.03
N TYR A 362 9.74 41.15 -6.86
CA TYR A 362 9.00 41.74 -5.75
C TYR A 362 9.94 42.01 -4.58
N LYS A 363 10.06 43.29 -4.21
CA LYS A 363 10.79 43.72 -3.02
C LYS A 363 9.81 43.74 -1.85
N ASN A 364 10.01 42.82 -0.91
CA ASN A 364 9.32 42.85 0.39
C ASN A 364 9.79 44.00 1.28
#